data_AF-A0A3Q2ZTN8-F1
#
_entry.id   AF-A0A3Q2ZTN8-F1
#
_cell.length_a   1.000
_cell.length_b   1.000
_cell.length_c   1.000
_cell.angle_alpha   90.00
_cell.angle_beta   90.00
_cell.angle_gamma   90.00
#
_symmetry.space_group_name_H-M   'P 1'
#
loop_
_entity.id
_entity.type
_entity.pdbx_description
1 polymer ?
#
loop_
_entity_poly.entity_id
_entity_poly.type
_entity_poly.pdbx_seq_one_letter_code
_entity_poly.pdbx_strand_id
1 'polypeptide(L)'
;MFLALVVTPELRQFLAKARGGAVRLIKVCIRDEQLVLGAYTEPEHDWDQDYDHFLLPLLDDQEPCYVLYRLDSQNALGYEWIFISWSPDQSPVKQKMLYAATRATVKKEFGGGHVKYEMFGTTEEDVCLQGFQLHVSSCSGPAPLTPAEQELQRIKITEVKTEISVESKHQTLQGLAFPLQEAARRTLQLLAQKRINYIQLRLDVEKETIELVHSNPTETRDLPRRVPKDTPRYHFFLYKHSHEGDYLESVVFIYSMPGYSCSIKERMLYSSCKSRLLEDVEKDYHLEIAKKLEIDNGDELTEEFLYEEVHPKQYAHRQAFAKPRGPAGKRGHKRLIKGTGEAIHDS
;
A
#
# COMPACT_ATOMS: atom_id res chain seq x y z
N MET A 1 -23.32 30.64 1.01
CA MET A 1 -24.21 30.79 2.18
C MET A 1 -25.10 29.54 2.20
N PHE A 2 -24.78 28.55 3.04
CA PHE A 2 -25.57 27.31 3.10
C PHE A 2 -26.89 27.63 3.79
N LEU A 3 -28.01 27.46 3.08
CA LEU A 3 -29.35 27.56 3.67
C LEU A 3 -29.53 26.35 4.60
N ALA A 4 -29.15 26.51 5.87
CA ALA A 4 -29.40 25.52 6.90
C ALA A 4 -30.84 25.68 7.38
N LEU A 5 -31.80 25.09 6.66
CA LEU A 5 -33.17 25.02 7.15
C LEU A 5 -33.19 24.27 8.49
N VAL A 6 -33.97 24.80 9.42
CA VAL A 6 -34.12 24.20 10.74
C VAL A 6 -35.09 23.02 10.63
N VAL A 7 -34.66 21.85 11.13
CA VAL A 7 -35.54 20.69 11.29
C VAL A 7 -36.44 20.94 12.48
N THR A 8 -37.76 20.82 12.27
CA THR A 8 -38.72 20.95 13.37
C THR A 8 -38.46 19.88 14.45
N PRO A 9 -38.61 20.22 15.75
CA PRO A 9 -38.36 19.28 16.83
C PRO A 9 -39.26 18.04 16.73
N GLU A 10 -40.48 18.20 16.20
CA GLU A 10 -41.43 17.12 15.92
C GLU A 10 -40.87 16.14 14.89
N LEU A 11 -40.38 16.63 13.74
CA LEU A 11 -39.76 15.79 12.72
C LEU A 11 -38.53 15.06 13.27
N ARG A 12 -37.67 15.74 14.04
CA ARG A 12 -36.49 15.09 14.63
C ARG A 12 -36.86 13.94 15.57
N GLN A 13 -37.87 14.12 16.42
CA GLN A 13 -38.36 13.05 17.30
C GLN A 13 -38.99 11.91 16.49
N PHE A 14 -39.73 12.23 15.43
CA PHE A 14 -40.35 11.24 14.56
C PHE A 14 -39.30 10.40 13.82
N LEU A 15 -38.29 11.03 13.23
CA LEU A 15 -37.19 10.31 12.57
C LEU A 15 -36.44 9.38 13.54
N ALA A 16 -36.23 9.81 14.79
CA ALA A 16 -35.62 8.97 15.80
C ALA A 16 -36.48 7.75 16.15
N LYS A 17 -37.81 7.90 16.22
CA LYS A 17 -38.75 6.79 16.43
C LYS A 17 -38.80 5.85 15.22
N ALA A 18 -38.79 6.39 14.01
CA ALA A 18 -38.86 5.61 12.78
C ALA A 18 -37.68 4.64 12.61
N ARG A 19 -36.49 4.99 13.10
CA ARG A 19 -35.32 4.08 13.15
C ARG A 19 -35.59 2.78 13.94
N GLY A 20 -36.59 2.78 14.82
CA GLY A 20 -37.04 1.59 15.54
C GLY A 20 -37.87 0.59 14.71
N GLY A 21 -38.12 0.87 13.42
CA GLY A 21 -38.80 -0.06 12.52
C GLY A 21 -40.33 -0.03 12.55
N ALA A 22 -40.94 1.01 13.13
CA ALA A 22 -42.40 1.14 13.16
C ALA A 22 -43.01 1.72 11.87
N VAL A 23 -42.20 2.38 11.03
CA VAL A 23 -42.70 3.16 9.87
C VAL A 23 -42.10 2.59 8.58
N ARG A 24 -42.89 2.53 7.50
CA ARG A 24 -42.48 2.08 6.17
C ARG A 24 -42.05 3.24 5.29
N LEU A 25 -42.84 4.31 5.23
CA LEU A 25 -42.57 5.47 4.40
C LEU A 25 -42.70 6.77 5.21
N ILE A 26 -41.80 7.73 4.95
CA ILE A 26 -41.86 9.08 5.50
C ILE A 26 -41.68 10.09 4.37
N LYS A 27 -42.69 10.93 4.14
CA LYS A 27 -42.59 12.10 3.26
C LYS A 27 -42.19 13.32 4.09
N VAL A 28 -41.13 13.99 3.68
CA VAL A 28 -40.64 15.25 4.27
C VAL A 28 -40.78 16.37 3.26
N CYS A 29 -41.41 17.46 3.68
CA CYS A 29 -41.64 18.64 2.87
C CYS A 29 -40.98 19.87 3.51
N ILE A 30 -40.81 20.92 2.72
CA ILE A 30 -40.34 22.22 3.19
C ILE A 30 -41.53 23.18 3.19
N ARG A 31 -41.91 23.68 4.36
CA ARG A 31 -42.95 24.70 4.54
C ARG A 31 -42.39 25.81 5.42
N ASP A 32 -42.63 27.07 5.04
CA ASP A 32 -42.15 28.25 5.78
C ASP A 32 -40.67 28.18 6.19
N GLU A 33 -39.81 27.75 5.27
CA GLU A 33 -38.36 27.58 5.48
C GLU A 33 -37.99 26.59 6.62
N GLN A 34 -38.85 25.63 6.90
CA GLN A 34 -38.61 24.56 7.87
C GLN A 34 -38.89 23.20 7.26
N LEU A 35 -38.13 22.20 7.71
CA LEU A 35 -38.38 20.80 7.34
C LEU A 35 -39.48 20.23 8.23
N VAL A 36 -40.57 19.80 7.60
CA VAL A 36 -41.79 19.30 8.26
C VAL A 36 -42.14 17.90 7.78
N LEU A 37 -42.80 17.14 8.67
CA LEU A 37 -43.39 15.86 8.30
C LEU A 37 -44.61 16.11 7.39
N GLY A 38 -44.58 15.55 6.18
CA GLY A 38 -45.69 15.63 5.22
C GLY A 38 -46.70 14.52 5.44
N ALA A 39 -46.25 13.27 5.29
CA ALA A 39 -47.06 12.07 5.45
C ALA A 39 -46.19 10.91 5.94
N TYR A 40 -46.80 9.88 6.51
CA TYR A 40 -46.12 8.64 6.84
C TYR A 40 -47.08 7.46 6.70
N THR A 41 -46.55 6.27 6.45
CA THR A 41 -47.30 5.02 6.43
C THR A 41 -46.59 3.94 7.23
N GLU A 42 -47.37 3.06 7.85
CA GLU A 42 -46.89 1.87 8.55
C GLU A 42 -46.72 0.71 7.55
N PRO A 43 -45.84 -0.27 7.81
CA PRO A 43 -45.67 -1.42 6.93
C PRO A 43 -46.91 -2.32 6.92
N GLU A 44 -47.36 -2.72 5.73
CA GLU A 44 -48.49 -3.65 5.56
C GLU A 44 -47.99 -5.02 5.09
N HIS A 45 -47.15 -5.05 4.05
CA HIS A 45 -46.57 -6.24 3.46
C HIS A 45 -45.04 -6.13 3.39
N ASP A 46 -44.43 -6.98 2.56
CA ASP A 46 -43.02 -6.91 2.22
C ASP A 46 -42.71 -5.58 1.52
N TRP A 47 -41.48 -5.09 1.71
CA TRP A 47 -41.06 -3.78 1.24
C TRP A 47 -41.21 -3.57 -0.27
N ASP A 48 -41.20 -4.61 -1.09
CA ASP A 48 -41.33 -4.54 -2.54
C ASP A 48 -42.80 -4.38 -2.97
N GLN A 49 -43.71 -5.11 -2.30
CA GLN A 49 -45.15 -5.03 -2.53
C GLN A 49 -45.73 -3.70 -2.04
N ASP A 50 -45.24 -3.19 -0.91
CA ASP A 50 -45.65 -1.90 -0.35
C ASP A 50 -45.16 -0.70 -1.20
N TYR A 51 -44.12 -0.88 -2.02
CA TYR A 51 -43.33 0.23 -2.56
C TYR A 51 -44.12 1.17 -3.46
N ASP A 52 -44.62 0.68 -4.59
CA ASP A 52 -45.30 1.53 -5.58
C ASP A 52 -46.64 2.06 -5.05
N HIS A 53 -47.38 1.23 -4.32
CA HIS A 53 -48.68 1.59 -3.78
C HIS A 53 -48.59 2.72 -2.75
N PHE A 54 -47.52 2.76 -1.95
CA PHE A 54 -47.32 3.84 -0.97
C PHE A 54 -46.59 5.04 -1.55
N LEU A 55 -45.62 4.83 -2.44
CA LEU A 55 -44.77 5.90 -2.94
C LEU A 55 -45.45 6.75 -4.00
N LEU A 56 -45.98 6.13 -5.07
CA LEU A 56 -46.45 6.86 -6.25
C LEU A 56 -47.59 7.84 -5.95
N PRO A 57 -48.63 7.49 -5.15
CA PRO A 57 -49.71 8.43 -4.84
C PRO A 57 -49.28 9.64 -4.01
N LEU A 58 -48.08 9.61 -3.40
CA LEU A 58 -47.55 10.72 -2.61
C LEU A 58 -46.74 11.71 -3.44
N LEU A 59 -46.44 11.40 -4.69
CA LEU A 59 -45.69 12.26 -5.59
C LEU A 59 -46.64 13.26 -6.26
N ASP A 60 -46.18 14.50 -6.38
CA ASP A 60 -46.90 15.59 -7.05
C ASP A 60 -46.03 16.07 -8.21
N ASP A 61 -46.60 16.24 -9.40
CA ASP A 61 -45.87 16.64 -10.62
C ASP A 61 -45.33 18.08 -10.57
N GLN A 62 -45.82 18.90 -9.63
CA GLN A 62 -45.47 20.31 -9.48
C GLN A 62 -44.72 20.60 -8.18
N GLU A 63 -44.74 19.72 -7.19
CA GLU A 63 -44.09 19.94 -5.89
C GLU A 63 -42.97 18.93 -5.57
N PRO A 64 -41.71 19.38 -5.35
CA PRO A 64 -40.64 18.51 -4.90
C PRO A 64 -40.87 18.02 -3.46
N CYS A 65 -40.37 16.84 -3.13
CA CYS A 65 -40.37 16.33 -1.76
C CYS A 65 -39.21 15.36 -1.50
N TYR A 66 -38.97 15.03 -0.23
CA TYR A 66 -38.10 13.91 0.12
C TYR A 66 -38.94 12.75 0.61
N VAL A 67 -38.56 11.54 0.25
CA VAL A 67 -39.15 10.33 0.77
C VAL A 67 -38.08 9.43 1.36
N LEU A 68 -38.31 8.96 2.57
CA LEU A 68 -37.52 7.91 3.21
C LEU A 68 -38.36 6.64 3.22
N TYR A 69 -37.88 5.61 2.56
CA TYR A 69 -38.56 4.32 2.44
C TYR A 69 -37.76 3.23 3.13
N ARG A 70 -38.39 2.44 4.00
CA ARG A 70 -37.74 1.40 4.77
C ARG A 70 -37.70 0.08 4.01
N LEU A 71 -36.50 -0.48 3.86
CA LEU A 71 -36.30 -1.85 3.40
C LEU A 71 -36.48 -2.84 4.56
N ASP A 72 -36.78 -4.10 4.24
CA ASP A 72 -36.81 -5.15 5.27
C ASP A 72 -35.41 -5.68 5.62
N SER A 73 -34.38 -5.26 4.89
CA SER A 73 -32.99 -5.54 5.20
C SER A 73 -32.47 -4.69 6.37
N GLN A 74 -31.47 -5.22 7.09
CA GLN A 74 -30.88 -4.57 8.26
C GLN A 74 -29.36 -4.50 8.15
N ASN A 75 -28.78 -3.49 8.80
CA ASN A 75 -27.36 -3.32 8.99
C ASN A 75 -27.03 -3.18 10.49
N ALA A 76 -25.76 -2.94 10.83
CA ALA A 76 -25.30 -2.82 12.22
C ALA A 76 -26.00 -1.72 13.06
N LEU A 77 -26.71 -0.78 12.42
CA LEU A 77 -27.44 0.31 13.07
C LEU A 77 -28.95 0.06 13.13
N GLY A 78 -29.50 -0.89 12.37
CA GLY A 78 -30.93 -1.21 12.31
C GLY A 78 -31.42 -1.43 10.88
N TYR A 79 -32.70 -1.16 10.60
CA TYR A 79 -33.24 -1.25 9.25
C TYR A 79 -32.51 -0.32 8.27
N GLU A 80 -32.37 -0.79 7.03
CA GLU A 80 -31.83 -0.04 5.91
C GLU A 80 -32.94 0.77 5.22
N TRP A 81 -32.59 1.93 4.67
CA TRP A 81 -33.53 2.87 4.07
C TRP A 81 -33.07 3.30 2.68
N ILE A 82 -34.05 3.57 1.83
CA ILE A 82 -33.89 4.28 0.56
C ILE A 82 -34.24 5.74 0.83
N PHE A 83 -33.36 6.64 0.45
CA PHE A 83 -33.63 8.08 0.45
C PHE A 83 -33.88 8.55 -0.97
N ILE A 84 -35.10 8.98 -1.24
CA ILE A 84 -35.58 9.42 -2.55
C ILE A 84 -35.75 10.94 -2.51
N SER A 85 -35.09 11.63 -3.44
CA SER A 85 -35.24 13.06 -3.66
C SER A 85 -36.09 13.25 -4.92
N TRP A 86 -37.39 13.51 -4.73
CA TRP A 86 -38.33 13.82 -5.80
C TRP A 86 -38.26 15.30 -6.16
N SER A 87 -37.98 15.62 -7.42
CA SER A 87 -37.90 16.99 -7.91
C SER A 87 -38.33 17.05 -9.38
N PRO A 88 -39.64 17.07 -9.66
CA PRO A 88 -40.13 16.99 -11.02
C PRO A 88 -39.79 18.25 -11.81
N ASP A 89 -39.66 18.11 -13.13
CA ASP A 89 -39.18 19.21 -13.96
C ASP A 89 -40.13 20.40 -14.02
N GLN A 90 -41.43 20.16 -13.86
CA GLN A 90 -42.45 21.20 -13.89
C GLN A 90 -42.44 22.08 -12.62
N SER A 91 -41.80 21.64 -11.54
CA SER A 91 -41.70 22.43 -10.30
C SER A 91 -41.00 23.78 -10.49
N PRO A 92 -41.43 24.83 -9.77
CA PRO A 92 -40.76 26.12 -9.76
C PRO A 92 -39.27 26.01 -9.41
N VAL A 93 -38.41 26.70 -10.16
CA VAL A 93 -36.94 26.66 -9.99
C VAL A 93 -36.51 26.98 -8.56
N LYS A 94 -37.19 27.93 -7.89
CA LYS A 94 -36.91 28.29 -6.49
C LYS A 94 -37.09 27.10 -5.55
N GLN A 95 -38.13 26.27 -5.75
CA GLN A 95 -38.35 25.06 -4.94
C GLN A 95 -37.31 23.99 -5.26
N LYS A 96 -37.04 23.72 -6.55
CA LYS A 96 -36.00 22.74 -6.97
C LYS A 96 -34.64 23.07 -6.35
N MET A 97 -34.25 24.35 -6.36
CA MET A 97 -33.02 24.79 -5.69
C MET A 97 -33.04 24.57 -4.18
N LEU A 98 -34.16 24.84 -3.51
CA LEU A 98 -34.31 24.68 -2.07
C LEU A 98 -34.18 23.21 -1.64
N TYR A 99 -34.83 22.30 -2.37
CA TYR A 99 -34.73 20.86 -2.15
C TYR A 99 -33.36 20.30 -2.58
N ALA A 100 -32.74 20.79 -3.65
CA ALA A 100 -31.37 20.38 -3.96
C ALA A 100 -30.37 20.80 -2.86
N ALA A 101 -30.51 22.01 -2.32
CA ALA A 101 -29.60 22.57 -1.30
C ALA A 101 -29.76 21.95 0.09
N THR A 102 -30.95 21.42 0.42
CA THR A 102 -31.25 20.93 1.78
C THR A 102 -31.19 19.40 1.91
N ARG A 103 -30.94 18.70 0.79
CA ARG A 103 -30.81 17.24 0.71
C ARG A 103 -29.81 16.66 1.71
N ALA A 104 -28.64 17.27 1.81
CA ALA A 104 -27.58 16.81 2.73
C ALA A 104 -27.97 17.00 4.21
N THR A 105 -28.72 18.06 4.52
CA THR A 105 -29.20 18.34 5.89
C THR A 105 -30.20 17.28 6.34
N VAL A 106 -31.17 16.92 5.49
CA VAL A 106 -32.16 15.87 5.81
C VAL A 106 -31.48 14.53 6.06
N LYS A 107 -30.54 14.14 5.20
CA LYS A 107 -29.78 12.89 5.34
C LYS A 107 -28.94 12.85 6.61
N LYS A 108 -28.31 13.98 6.97
CA LYS A 108 -27.53 14.10 8.21
C LYS A 108 -28.41 13.98 9.46
N GLU A 109 -29.58 14.62 9.45
CA GLU A 109 -30.53 14.58 10.58
C GLU A 109 -31.20 13.21 10.71
N PHE A 110 -31.47 12.53 9.58
CA PHE A 110 -31.96 11.16 9.58
C PHE A 110 -30.89 10.15 10.02
N GLY A 111 -29.62 10.39 9.72
CA GLY A 111 -28.50 9.52 10.06
C GLY A 111 -28.07 8.69 8.86
N GLY A 112 -27.05 9.17 8.13
CA GLY A 112 -26.60 8.57 6.87
C GLY A 112 -26.20 7.09 6.95
N GLY A 113 -25.86 6.57 8.13
CA GLY A 113 -25.58 5.14 8.31
C GLY A 113 -26.79 4.21 8.13
N HIS A 114 -28.02 4.72 8.18
CA HIS A 114 -29.23 3.94 7.89
C HIS A 114 -29.61 3.95 6.40
N VAL A 115 -29.08 4.90 5.62
CA VAL A 115 -29.43 5.07 4.21
C VAL A 115 -28.50 4.21 3.36
N LYS A 116 -29.05 3.21 2.69
CA LYS A 116 -28.31 2.30 1.80
C LYS A 116 -28.27 2.81 0.37
N TYR A 117 -29.42 3.23 -0.14
CA TYR A 117 -29.57 3.73 -1.50
C TYR A 117 -30.06 5.17 -1.48
N GLU A 118 -29.52 5.97 -2.39
CA GLU A 118 -29.96 7.33 -2.63
C GLU A 118 -30.40 7.44 -4.08
N MET A 119 -31.66 7.81 -4.26
CA MET A 119 -32.23 8.04 -5.58
C MET A 119 -32.63 9.49 -5.75
N PHE A 120 -32.48 9.97 -6.97
CA PHE A 120 -33.01 11.25 -7.40
C PHE A 120 -33.90 10.97 -8.60
N GLY A 121 -35.12 11.48 -8.58
CA GLY A 121 -36.07 11.26 -9.65
C GLY A 121 -36.81 12.53 -10.03
N THR A 122 -37.03 12.63 -11.33
CA THR A 122 -37.74 13.72 -12.01
C THR A 122 -39.08 13.26 -12.56
N THR A 123 -39.20 11.97 -12.88
CA THR A 123 -40.40 11.32 -13.40
C THR A 123 -40.72 10.08 -12.58
N GLU A 124 -41.98 9.63 -12.57
CA GLU A 124 -42.41 8.48 -11.76
C GLU A 124 -41.64 7.19 -12.12
N GLU A 125 -41.25 7.04 -13.39
CA GLU A 125 -40.43 5.94 -13.90
C GLU A 125 -39.02 5.88 -13.28
N ASP A 126 -38.47 7.01 -12.82
CA ASP A 126 -37.17 7.05 -12.13
C ASP A 126 -37.25 6.44 -10.72
N VAL A 127 -38.41 6.59 -10.06
CA VAL A 127 -38.57 6.31 -8.63
C VAL A 127 -39.43 5.11 -8.32
N CYS A 128 -40.23 4.62 -9.27
CA CYS A 128 -41.02 3.39 -9.13
C CYS A 128 -40.12 2.18 -8.83
N LEU A 129 -40.73 1.05 -8.44
CA LEU A 129 -39.99 -0.15 -8.07
C LEU A 129 -39.08 -0.64 -9.20
N GLN A 130 -39.56 -0.56 -10.45
CA GLN A 130 -38.75 -0.89 -11.62
C GLN A 130 -37.54 0.05 -11.77
N GLY A 131 -37.75 1.36 -11.61
CA GLY A 131 -36.69 2.37 -11.63
C GLY A 131 -35.64 2.12 -10.54
N PHE A 132 -36.08 1.79 -9.33
CA PHE A 132 -35.20 1.39 -8.23
C PHE A 132 -34.35 0.16 -8.57
N GLN A 133 -34.95 -0.90 -9.13
CA GLN A 133 -34.22 -2.10 -9.53
C GLN A 133 -33.16 -1.81 -10.61
N LEU A 134 -33.49 -0.96 -11.58
CA LEU A 134 -32.53 -0.49 -12.60
C LEU A 134 -31.40 0.32 -11.99
N HIS A 135 -31.69 1.20 -11.01
CA HIS A 135 -30.69 1.96 -10.28
C HIS A 135 -29.71 1.03 -9.54
N VAL A 136 -30.21 0.06 -8.78
CA VAL A 136 -29.37 -0.93 -8.06
C VAL A 136 -28.49 -1.73 -9.02
N SER A 137 -29.04 -2.12 -10.17
CA SER A 137 -28.30 -2.85 -11.22
C SER A 137 -27.20 -1.98 -11.84
N SER A 138 -27.48 -0.70 -12.10
CA SER A 138 -26.52 0.27 -12.63
C SER A 138 -25.37 0.54 -11.66
N CYS A 139 -25.68 0.73 -10.36
CA CYS A 139 -24.65 0.90 -9.32
C CYS A 139 -23.73 -0.32 -9.16
N SER A 140 -24.23 -1.52 -9.47
CA SER A 140 -23.46 -2.77 -9.43
C SER A 140 -22.72 -3.06 -10.74
N GLY A 141 -22.98 -2.28 -11.79
CA GLY A 141 -22.35 -2.43 -13.09
C GLY A 141 -20.89 -1.96 -13.11
N PRO A 142 -20.11 -2.37 -14.14
CA PRO A 142 -18.75 -1.89 -14.30
C PRO A 142 -18.74 -0.38 -14.55
N ALA A 143 -17.90 0.34 -13.81
CA ALA A 143 -17.72 1.77 -14.03
C ALA A 143 -17.16 2.02 -15.45
N PRO A 144 -17.65 3.04 -16.16
CA PRO A 144 -17.11 3.39 -17.47
C PRO A 144 -15.66 3.86 -17.32
N LEU A 145 -14.74 3.12 -17.93
CA LEU A 145 -13.31 3.43 -17.94
C LEU A 145 -12.92 4.05 -19.28
N THR A 146 -12.05 5.04 -19.24
CA THR A 146 -11.41 5.59 -20.45
C THR A 146 -10.42 4.57 -21.04
N PRO A 147 -10.10 4.66 -22.35
CA PRO A 147 -9.12 3.77 -22.97
C PRO A 147 -7.74 3.79 -22.27
N ALA A 148 -7.34 4.95 -21.75
CA ALA A 148 -6.08 5.10 -21.02
C ALA A 148 -6.10 4.37 -19.66
N GLU A 149 -7.22 4.42 -18.92
CA GLU A 149 -7.35 3.70 -17.64
C GLU A 149 -7.41 2.19 -17.84
N GLN A 150 -8.07 1.72 -18.91
CA GLN A 150 -8.07 0.31 -19.28
C GLN A 150 -6.66 -0.20 -19.58
N GLU A 151 -5.84 0.59 -20.28
CA GLU A 151 -4.46 0.24 -20.59
C GLU A 151 -3.59 0.20 -19.31
N LEU A 152 -3.72 1.20 -18.43
CA LEU A 152 -3.02 1.19 -17.14
C LEU A 152 -3.40 0.00 -16.26
N GLN A 153 -4.68 -0.36 -16.23
CA GLN A 153 -5.15 -1.54 -15.51
C GLN A 153 -4.53 -2.82 -16.09
N ARG A 154 -4.42 -2.92 -17.43
CA ARG A 154 -3.77 -4.04 -18.12
C ARG A 154 -2.29 -4.16 -17.78
N ILE A 155 -1.56 -3.04 -17.76
CA ILE A 155 -0.14 -2.99 -17.35
C ILE A 155 -0.01 -3.49 -15.91
N LYS A 156 -0.80 -2.95 -14.97
CA LYS A 156 -0.76 -3.35 -13.56
C LYS A 156 -1.02 -4.84 -13.35
N ILE A 157 -2.00 -5.43 -14.05
CA ILE A 157 -2.29 -6.87 -13.99
C ILE A 157 -1.11 -7.69 -14.54
N THR A 158 -0.44 -7.19 -15.59
CA THR A 158 0.69 -7.86 -16.23
C THR A 158 1.93 -7.81 -15.33
N GLU A 159 2.22 -6.66 -14.70
CA GLU A 159 3.34 -6.48 -13.77
C GLU A 159 3.24 -7.44 -12.58
N VAL A 160 2.07 -7.55 -11.95
CA VAL A 160 1.86 -8.49 -10.82
C VAL A 160 2.17 -9.94 -11.21
N LYS A 161 1.89 -10.33 -12.47
CA LYS A 161 2.24 -11.67 -12.96
C LYS A 161 3.75 -11.84 -13.15
N THR A 162 4.46 -10.79 -13.55
CA THR A 162 5.92 -10.85 -13.71
C THR A 162 6.67 -10.94 -12.39
N GLU A 163 6.13 -10.39 -11.29
CA GLU A 163 6.74 -10.51 -9.96
C GLU A 163 6.71 -11.95 -9.41
N ILE A 164 5.79 -12.80 -9.87
CA ILE A 164 5.63 -14.21 -9.46
C ILE A 164 6.32 -15.16 -10.46
N SER A 165 7.24 -14.67 -11.29
CA SER A 165 8.06 -15.54 -12.14
C SER A 165 9.28 -16.06 -11.39
N VAL A 166 9.48 -17.38 -11.40
CA VAL A 166 10.62 -18.07 -10.78
C VAL A 166 11.92 -17.86 -11.59
N GLU A 167 11.86 -17.20 -12.75
CA GLU A 167 13.02 -16.85 -13.55
C GLU A 167 13.71 -15.58 -13.03
N SER A 168 14.57 -15.74 -12.02
CA SER A 168 15.49 -14.70 -11.52
C SER A 168 16.52 -14.23 -12.55
N LYS A 169 16.60 -14.86 -13.73
CA LYS A 169 17.65 -14.62 -14.74
C LYS A 169 17.56 -13.26 -15.45
N HIS A 170 16.42 -12.58 -15.38
CA HIS A 170 16.20 -11.32 -16.12
C HIS A 170 16.44 -10.05 -15.30
N GLN A 171 16.66 -10.13 -13.98
CA GLN A 171 16.80 -8.93 -13.15
C GLN A 171 18.20 -8.29 -13.22
N THR A 172 19.22 -9.03 -13.65
CA THR A 172 20.59 -8.50 -13.82
C THR A 172 21.06 -8.72 -15.25
N LEU A 173 21.63 -7.68 -15.87
CA LEU A 173 22.35 -7.83 -17.15
C LEU A 173 23.39 -8.95 -17.01
N GLN A 174 23.55 -9.78 -18.04
CA GLN A 174 24.55 -10.85 -18.02
C GLN A 174 25.95 -10.23 -17.81
N GLY A 175 26.64 -10.62 -16.73
CA GLY A 175 27.95 -10.06 -16.39
C GLY A 175 29.00 -10.33 -17.49
N LEU A 176 29.94 -9.39 -17.65
CA LEU A 176 31.05 -9.48 -18.60
C LEU A 176 32.14 -10.41 -18.05
N ALA A 177 32.67 -11.31 -18.88
CA ALA A 177 33.68 -12.28 -18.48
C ALA A 177 35.06 -11.90 -19.05
N PHE A 178 35.87 -11.21 -18.25
CA PHE A 178 37.27 -10.94 -18.61
C PHE A 178 38.17 -12.08 -18.13
N PRO A 179 39.04 -12.64 -18.99
CA PRO A 179 39.93 -13.72 -18.59
C PRO A 179 40.94 -13.27 -17.53
N LEU A 180 41.08 -14.09 -16.48
CA LEU A 180 42.14 -13.99 -15.48
C LEU A 180 43.49 -14.37 -16.09
N GLN A 181 44.49 -13.50 -15.95
CA GLN A 181 45.88 -13.84 -16.30
C GLN A 181 46.44 -14.94 -15.40
N GLU A 182 47.42 -15.71 -15.91
CA GLU A 182 48.02 -16.83 -15.17
C GLU A 182 48.57 -16.43 -13.80
N ALA A 183 49.18 -15.24 -13.68
CA ALA A 183 49.70 -14.75 -12.41
C ALA A 183 48.60 -14.58 -11.34
N ALA A 184 47.43 -14.05 -11.75
CA ALA A 184 46.27 -13.89 -10.87
C ALA A 184 45.65 -15.24 -10.50
N ARG A 185 45.59 -16.20 -11.45
CA ARG A 185 45.11 -17.56 -11.18
C ARG A 185 45.97 -18.28 -10.14
N ARG A 186 47.29 -18.19 -10.27
CA ARG A 186 48.25 -18.80 -9.33
C ARG A 186 48.13 -18.19 -7.93
N THR A 187 47.97 -16.87 -7.81
CA THR A 187 47.79 -16.24 -6.50
C THR A 187 46.45 -16.58 -5.86
N LEU A 188 45.36 -16.66 -6.63
CA LEU A 188 44.06 -17.12 -6.11
C LEU A 188 44.14 -18.56 -5.55
N GLN A 189 44.89 -19.45 -6.20
CA GLN A 189 45.17 -20.81 -5.65
C GLN A 189 45.96 -20.76 -4.33
N LEU A 190 46.95 -19.87 -4.23
CA LEU A 190 47.71 -19.68 -2.99
C LEU A 190 46.84 -19.10 -1.86
N LEU A 191 45.87 -18.24 -2.19
CA LEU A 191 44.89 -17.71 -1.24
C LEU A 191 43.93 -18.81 -0.78
N ALA A 192 43.47 -19.67 -1.68
CA ALA A 192 42.63 -20.82 -1.34
C ALA A 192 43.36 -21.80 -0.39
N GLN A 193 44.67 -21.95 -0.54
CA GLN A 193 45.53 -22.70 0.39
C GLN A 193 45.92 -21.90 1.65
N LYS A 194 45.40 -20.67 1.80
CA LYS A 194 45.69 -19.74 2.91
C LYS A 194 47.18 -19.44 3.12
N ARG A 195 48.00 -19.56 2.06
CA ARG A 195 49.43 -19.25 2.11
C ARG A 195 49.73 -17.75 1.99
N ILE A 196 48.79 -17.01 1.40
CA ILE A 196 48.80 -15.55 1.31
C ILE A 196 47.53 -15.01 1.97
N ASN A 197 47.58 -13.76 2.44
CA ASN A 197 46.47 -13.11 3.12
C ASN A 197 45.82 -11.99 2.31
N TYR A 198 46.42 -11.56 1.20
CA TYR A 198 45.91 -10.43 0.43
C TYR A 198 46.27 -10.54 -1.06
N ILE A 199 45.30 -10.22 -1.92
CA ILE A 199 45.47 -10.07 -3.37
C ILE A 199 44.83 -8.76 -3.80
N GLN A 200 45.53 -7.98 -4.62
CA GLN A 200 44.94 -6.86 -5.35
C GLN A 200 44.93 -7.14 -6.86
N LEU A 201 43.76 -7.01 -7.49
CA LEU A 201 43.57 -7.15 -8.93
C LEU A 201 43.18 -5.82 -9.57
N ARG A 202 43.60 -5.63 -10.82
CA ARG A 202 43.16 -4.54 -11.70
C ARG A 202 42.60 -5.12 -12.99
N LEU A 203 41.68 -4.40 -13.61
CA LEU A 203 41.26 -4.64 -14.99
C LEU A 203 42.15 -3.83 -15.92
N ASP A 204 42.69 -4.50 -16.93
CA ASP A 204 43.24 -3.87 -18.12
C ASP A 204 42.09 -3.61 -19.10
N VAL A 205 41.77 -2.32 -19.30
CA VAL A 205 40.66 -1.86 -20.15
C VAL A 205 40.97 -2.01 -21.65
N GLU A 206 42.26 -2.06 -22.02
CA GLU A 206 42.68 -2.20 -23.41
C GLU A 206 42.73 -3.66 -23.84
N LYS A 207 43.27 -4.53 -22.98
CA LYS A 207 43.38 -5.97 -23.25
C LYS A 207 42.17 -6.77 -22.83
N GLU A 208 41.24 -6.15 -22.09
CA GLU A 208 40.06 -6.81 -21.53
C GLU A 208 40.43 -8.01 -20.65
N THR A 209 41.47 -7.88 -19.81
CA THR A 209 41.94 -8.95 -18.92
C THR A 209 42.01 -8.51 -17.46
N ILE A 210 41.94 -9.48 -16.53
CA ILE A 210 42.12 -9.22 -15.10
C ILE A 210 43.55 -9.58 -14.71
N GLU A 211 44.31 -8.59 -14.25
CA GLU A 211 45.72 -8.69 -13.92
C GLU A 211 45.96 -8.58 -12.41
N LEU A 212 47.01 -9.26 -11.95
CA LEU A 212 47.50 -9.14 -10.57
C LEU A 212 48.34 -7.86 -10.42
N VAL A 213 48.00 -7.02 -9.45
CA VAL A 213 48.84 -5.86 -9.09
C VAL A 213 49.93 -6.30 -8.12
N HIS A 214 49.54 -6.86 -6.97
CA HIS A 214 50.47 -7.38 -5.97
C HIS A 214 49.76 -8.34 -4.99
N SER A 215 50.55 -9.11 -4.23
CA SER A 215 50.10 -10.06 -3.20
C SER A 215 50.86 -9.89 -1.89
N ASN A 216 51.27 -8.65 -1.58
CA ASN A 216 52.07 -8.36 -0.40
C ASN A 216 51.29 -8.65 0.89
N PRO A 217 51.92 -9.27 1.90
CA PRO A 217 51.29 -9.51 3.19
C PRO A 217 50.68 -8.24 3.75
N THR A 218 49.40 -8.29 4.09
CA THR A 218 48.63 -7.15 4.60
C THR A 218 47.86 -7.59 5.84
N GLU A 219 48.04 -6.87 6.94
CA GLU A 219 47.24 -7.04 8.16
C GLU A 219 46.07 -6.05 8.15
N THR A 220 45.06 -6.24 9.00
CA THR A 220 43.85 -5.39 9.07
C THR A 220 44.18 -3.90 9.17
N ARG A 221 45.19 -3.53 9.96
CA ARG A 221 45.66 -2.13 10.12
C ARG A 221 46.24 -1.50 8.86
N ASP A 222 46.78 -2.32 7.96
CA ASP A 222 47.46 -1.85 6.75
C ASP A 222 46.51 -1.86 5.54
N LEU A 223 45.36 -2.51 5.67
CA LEU A 223 44.37 -2.66 4.60
C LEU A 223 43.88 -1.32 4.03
N PRO A 224 43.54 -0.29 4.84
CA PRO A 224 43.18 1.05 4.33
C PRO A 224 44.23 1.65 3.39
N ARG A 225 45.53 1.43 3.69
CA ARG A 225 46.65 1.96 2.91
C ARG A 225 46.85 1.25 1.58
N ARG A 226 46.20 0.10 1.36
CA ARG A 226 46.28 -0.66 0.11
C ARG A 226 45.25 -0.21 -0.92
N VAL A 227 44.22 0.53 -0.51
CA VAL A 227 43.15 0.99 -1.39
C VAL A 227 43.57 2.28 -2.10
N PRO A 228 43.69 2.30 -3.44
CA PRO A 228 44.00 3.52 -4.17
C PRO A 228 42.85 4.52 -4.12
N LYS A 229 43.18 5.81 -4.11
CA LYS A 229 42.19 6.92 -4.09
C LYS A 229 41.85 7.45 -5.48
N ASP A 230 42.57 7.00 -6.51
CA ASP A 230 42.46 7.47 -7.88
C ASP A 230 41.82 6.45 -8.83
N THR A 231 42.06 5.16 -8.58
CA THR A 231 41.71 4.07 -9.49
C THR A 231 40.97 2.93 -8.79
N PRO A 232 40.04 2.25 -9.48
CA PRO A 232 39.26 1.19 -8.88
C PRO A 232 40.03 -0.12 -8.84
N ARG A 233 39.79 -0.95 -7.83
CA ARG A 233 40.50 -2.23 -7.63
C ARG A 233 39.58 -3.27 -7.03
N TYR A 234 39.96 -4.53 -7.26
CA TYR A 234 39.43 -5.64 -6.50
C TYR A 234 40.45 -6.12 -5.50
N HIS A 235 39.96 -6.52 -4.35
CA HIS A 235 40.77 -7.03 -3.28
C HIS A 235 40.17 -8.32 -2.74
N PHE A 236 41.02 -9.30 -2.51
CA PHE A 236 40.68 -10.47 -1.70
C PHE A 236 41.54 -10.40 -0.45
N PHE A 237 40.90 -10.35 0.71
CA PHE A 237 41.57 -10.21 2.00
C PHE A 237 41.16 -11.34 2.93
N LEU A 238 42.14 -12.04 3.50
CA LEU A 238 41.93 -13.06 4.51
C LEU A 238 41.79 -12.39 5.88
N TYR A 239 40.55 -12.11 6.26
CA TYR A 239 40.21 -11.47 7.52
C TYR A 239 40.30 -12.46 8.67
N LYS A 240 41.37 -12.31 9.45
CA LYS A 240 41.67 -13.07 10.67
C LYS A 240 41.05 -12.37 11.87
N HIS A 241 40.05 -12.98 12.50
CA HIS A 241 39.30 -12.37 13.60
C HIS A 241 38.77 -13.42 14.57
N SER A 242 38.36 -12.99 15.76
CA SER A 242 37.69 -13.84 16.75
C SER A 242 36.21 -13.49 16.81
N HIS A 243 35.33 -14.49 16.69
CA HIS A 243 33.88 -14.33 16.81
C HIS A 243 33.35 -15.35 17.82
N GLU A 244 32.62 -14.89 18.83
CA GLU A 244 32.03 -15.73 19.89
C GLU A 244 33.03 -16.67 20.62
N GLY A 245 34.33 -16.32 20.61
CA GLY A 245 35.39 -17.09 21.26
C GLY A 245 36.18 -18.00 20.31
N ASP A 246 35.70 -18.22 19.09
CA ASP A 246 36.38 -19.00 18.08
C ASP A 246 37.19 -18.12 17.13
N TYR A 247 38.40 -18.57 16.79
CA TYR A 247 39.27 -17.89 15.83
C TYR A 247 38.92 -18.31 14.40
N LEU A 248 38.50 -17.34 13.58
CA LEU A 248 38.03 -17.54 12.21
C LEU A 248 38.93 -16.82 11.22
N GLU A 249 39.10 -17.45 10.06
CA GLU A 249 39.81 -16.86 8.91
C GLU A 249 38.86 -16.85 7.73
N SER A 250 38.24 -15.69 7.49
CA SER A 250 37.21 -15.52 6.47
C SER A 250 37.74 -14.69 5.30
N VAL A 251 37.47 -15.12 4.07
CA VAL A 251 37.87 -14.36 2.89
C VAL A 251 36.81 -13.30 2.60
N VAL A 252 37.22 -12.04 2.60
CA VAL A 252 36.40 -10.89 2.27
C VAL A 252 36.81 -10.38 0.89
N PHE A 253 35.83 -10.27 -0.01
CA PHE A 253 36.01 -9.59 -1.28
C PHE A 253 35.66 -8.12 -1.12
N ILE A 254 36.53 -7.23 -1.60
CA ILE A 254 36.33 -5.79 -1.54
C ILE A 254 36.45 -5.22 -2.95
N TYR A 255 35.43 -4.48 -3.36
CA TYR A 255 35.45 -3.68 -4.56
C TYR A 255 35.60 -2.21 -4.16
N SER A 256 36.79 -1.64 -4.41
CA SER A 256 37.05 -0.23 -4.13
C SER A 256 36.79 0.61 -5.38
N MET A 257 35.94 1.63 -5.25
CA MET A 257 35.58 2.53 -6.34
C MET A 257 35.63 4.00 -5.88
N PRO A 258 36.72 4.74 -6.14
CA PRO A 258 36.89 6.14 -5.66
C PRO A 258 36.00 7.18 -6.38
N GLY A 259 34.86 6.75 -6.94
CA GLY A 259 33.83 7.62 -7.51
C GLY A 259 34.23 8.27 -8.83
N TYR A 260 34.17 9.60 -8.87
CA TYR A 260 34.34 10.40 -10.09
C TYR A 260 35.79 10.62 -10.52
N SER A 261 36.79 10.13 -9.77
CA SER A 261 38.19 10.14 -10.20
C SER A 261 38.44 9.21 -11.39
N CYS A 262 37.57 8.21 -11.59
CA CYS A 262 37.68 7.22 -12.67
C CYS A 262 36.74 7.56 -13.84
N SER A 263 37.04 7.04 -15.02
CA SER A 263 36.17 7.19 -16.19
C SER A 263 34.87 6.37 -16.05
N ILE A 264 33.78 6.78 -16.72
CA ILE A 264 32.53 6.00 -16.76
C ILE A 264 32.79 4.59 -17.30
N LYS A 265 33.67 4.47 -18.30
CA LYS A 265 34.05 3.18 -18.92
C LYS A 265 34.66 2.24 -17.88
N GLU A 266 35.64 2.72 -17.11
CA GLU A 266 36.26 1.91 -16.04
C GLU A 266 35.24 1.49 -14.99
N ARG A 267 34.43 2.44 -14.49
CA ARG A 267 33.41 2.11 -13.49
C ARG A 267 32.46 1.03 -13.96
N MET A 268 32.01 1.12 -15.21
CA MET A 268 31.08 0.16 -15.77
C MET A 268 31.72 -1.21 -16.00
N LEU A 269 32.97 -1.26 -16.45
CA LEU A 269 33.69 -2.52 -16.64
C LEU A 269 33.94 -3.24 -15.31
N TYR A 270 34.38 -2.54 -14.27
CA TYR A 270 34.50 -3.16 -12.95
C TYR A 270 33.14 -3.66 -12.47
N SER A 271 32.10 -2.82 -12.38
CA SER A 271 30.78 -3.29 -11.90
C SER A 271 30.20 -4.46 -12.71
N SER A 272 30.45 -4.53 -14.02
CA SER A 272 29.97 -5.62 -14.89
C SER A 272 30.77 -6.91 -14.78
N CYS A 273 32.08 -6.83 -14.53
CA CYS A 273 32.96 -8.00 -14.42
C CYS A 273 32.93 -8.65 -13.03
N LYS A 274 32.45 -7.94 -12.00
CA LYS A 274 32.43 -8.42 -10.61
C LYS A 274 31.70 -9.75 -10.46
N SER A 275 30.48 -9.88 -11.01
CA SER A 275 29.66 -11.10 -10.83
C SER A 275 30.34 -12.34 -11.40
N ARG A 276 30.84 -12.26 -12.64
CA ARG A 276 31.55 -13.35 -13.30
C ARG A 276 32.85 -13.72 -12.60
N LEU A 277 33.64 -12.73 -12.20
CA LEU A 277 34.87 -12.99 -11.44
C LEU A 277 34.58 -13.78 -10.15
N LEU A 278 33.53 -13.40 -9.40
CA LEU A 278 33.19 -14.08 -8.15
C LEU A 278 32.63 -15.49 -8.40
N GLU A 279 31.80 -15.66 -9.42
CA GLU A 279 31.31 -16.99 -9.85
C GLU A 279 32.47 -17.91 -10.23
N ASP A 280 33.44 -17.44 -11.01
CA ASP A 280 34.62 -18.21 -11.42
C ASP A 280 35.51 -18.55 -10.21
N VAL A 281 35.68 -17.61 -9.27
CA VAL A 281 36.48 -17.82 -8.05
C VAL A 281 35.84 -18.86 -7.12
N GLU A 282 34.53 -18.77 -6.89
CA GLU A 282 33.78 -19.71 -6.05
C GLU A 282 33.71 -21.11 -6.70
N LYS A 283 33.57 -21.18 -8.03
CA LYS A 283 33.42 -22.44 -8.77
C LYS A 283 34.74 -23.16 -9.06
N ASP A 284 35.74 -22.47 -9.60
CA ASP A 284 36.97 -23.10 -10.10
C ASP A 284 38.03 -23.29 -9.00
N TYR A 285 38.03 -22.42 -7.99
CA TYR A 285 39.01 -22.44 -6.90
C TYR A 285 38.42 -22.86 -5.55
N HIS A 286 37.10 -23.10 -5.49
CA HIS A 286 36.36 -23.44 -4.27
C HIS A 286 36.64 -22.48 -3.10
N LEU A 287 36.83 -21.20 -3.42
CA LEU A 287 37.09 -20.16 -2.45
C LEU A 287 35.77 -19.59 -1.93
N GLU A 288 35.40 -19.94 -0.69
CA GLU A 288 34.21 -19.40 -0.05
C GLU A 288 34.42 -17.94 0.36
N ILE A 289 33.66 -17.04 -0.25
CA ILE A 289 33.72 -15.60 0.04
C ILE A 289 32.67 -15.28 1.09
N ALA A 290 33.11 -15.04 2.33
CA ALA A 290 32.22 -14.80 3.47
C ALA A 290 31.41 -13.52 3.30
N LYS A 291 32.02 -12.46 2.73
CA LYS A 291 31.35 -11.18 2.52
C LYS A 291 31.89 -10.47 1.27
N LYS A 292 30.99 -9.83 0.53
CA LYS A 292 31.26 -9.00 -0.65
C LYS A 292 31.00 -7.54 -0.26
N LEU A 293 32.05 -6.73 -0.20
CA LEU A 293 32.01 -5.34 0.21
C LEU A 293 32.25 -4.42 -0.99
N GLU A 294 31.54 -3.30 -1.02
CA GLU A 294 31.76 -2.21 -1.96
C GLU A 294 32.04 -0.95 -1.15
N ILE A 295 33.19 -0.33 -1.37
CA ILE A 295 33.66 0.86 -0.65
C ILE A 295 34.09 1.92 -1.65
N ASP A 296 34.00 3.19 -1.25
CA ASP A 296 34.53 4.30 -2.03
C ASP A 296 35.97 4.66 -1.60
N ASN A 297 36.28 4.55 -0.31
CA ASN A 297 37.54 4.94 0.29
C ASN A 297 38.07 3.86 1.25
N GLY A 298 39.39 3.64 1.23
CA GLY A 298 40.04 2.69 2.14
C GLY A 298 39.94 3.07 3.61
N ASP A 299 39.71 4.34 3.93
CA ASP A 299 39.59 4.83 5.30
C ASP A 299 38.37 4.20 6.05
N GLU A 300 37.39 3.65 5.30
CA GLU A 300 36.24 2.93 5.86
C GLU A 300 36.58 1.52 6.37
N LEU A 301 37.70 0.95 5.94
CA LEU A 301 38.11 -0.42 6.28
C LEU A 301 38.73 -0.50 7.68
N THR A 302 37.96 -0.16 8.70
CA THR A 302 38.35 -0.36 10.10
C THR A 302 38.07 -1.79 10.55
N GLU A 303 38.69 -2.19 11.66
CA GLU A 303 38.45 -3.51 12.25
C GLU A 303 36.99 -3.67 12.70
N GLU A 304 36.40 -2.60 13.25
CA GLU A 304 34.99 -2.58 13.65
C GLU A 304 34.06 -2.70 12.43
N PHE A 305 34.35 -1.99 11.34
CA PHE A 305 33.54 -2.05 10.13
C PHE A 305 33.55 -3.45 9.50
N LEU A 306 34.74 -4.05 9.37
CA LEU A 306 34.86 -5.42 8.85
C LEU A 306 34.14 -6.43 9.75
N TYR A 307 34.23 -6.27 11.08
CA TYR A 307 33.54 -7.15 12.01
C TYR A 307 32.02 -7.02 11.88
N GLU A 308 31.48 -5.80 11.83
CA GLU A 308 30.04 -5.55 11.69
C GLU A 308 29.47 -6.04 10.36
N GLU A 309 30.24 -5.94 9.27
CA GLU A 309 29.81 -6.39 7.96
C GLU A 309 29.84 -7.92 7.81
N VAL A 310 30.84 -8.58 8.38
CA VAL A 310 30.93 -10.05 8.39
C VAL A 310 29.92 -10.64 9.37
N HIS A 311 29.73 -9.99 10.53
CA HIS A 311 28.82 -10.41 11.60
C HIS A 311 27.79 -9.32 11.91
N PRO A 312 26.71 -9.24 11.10
CA PRO A 312 25.71 -8.18 11.26
C PRO A 312 25.03 -8.26 12.62
N LYS A 313 25.01 -7.12 13.33
CA LYS A 313 24.31 -6.98 14.60
C LYS A 313 22.83 -7.29 14.39
N GLN A 314 22.27 -8.18 15.22
CA GLN A 314 20.83 -8.37 15.26
C GLN A 314 20.18 -7.04 15.67
N TYR A 315 19.28 -6.51 14.83
CA TYR A 315 18.62 -5.25 15.11
C TYR A 315 17.92 -5.33 16.48
N ALA A 316 18.39 -4.52 17.42
CA ALA A 316 17.69 -4.30 18.67
C ALA A 316 16.26 -3.84 18.35
N HIS A 317 15.27 -4.48 18.97
CA HIS A 317 13.85 -4.20 18.80
C HIS A 317 13.60 -2.69 18.75
N ARG A 318 12.90 -2.21 17.71
CA ARG A 318 12.57 -0.78 17.56
C ARG A 318 11.97 -0.27 18.89
N GLN A 319 12.63 0.70 19.50
CA GLN A 319 12.15 1.29 20.75
C GLN A 319 10.84 2.03 20.46
N ALA A 320 9.73 1.53 20.98
CA ALA A 320 8.43 2.18 20.86
C ALA A 320 8.29 3.22 21.98
N PHE A 321 7.96 4.46 21.60
CA PHE A 321 7.62 5.49 22.58
C PHE A 321 6.36 5.11 23.36
N ALA A 322 6.36 5.42 24.66
CA ALA A 322 5.19 5.18 25.50
C ALA A 322 3.99 6.01 25.01
N LYS A 323 2.84 5.36 24.86
CA LYS A 323 1.58 6.08 24.56
C LYS A 323 1.26 7.07 25.70
N PRO A 324 0.65 8.24 25.40
CA PRO A 324 0.24 9.20 26.43
C PRO A 324 -0.60 8.56 27.53
N ARG A 325 -0.53 9.12 28.74
CA ARG A 325 -1.40 8.68 29.84
C ARG A 325 -2.86 8.86 29.42
N GLY A 326 -3.66 7.81 29.56
CA GLY A 326 -5.09 7.85 29.26
C GLY A 326 -5.86 8.82 30.19
N PRO A 327 -7.17 9.02 29.95
CA PRO A 327 -7.99 9.95 30.73
C PRO A 327 -7.87 9.70 32.24
N ALA A 328 -7.62 10.76 33.01
CA ALA A 328 -7.50 10.69 34.47
C ALA A 328 -8.83 10.25 35.10
N GLY A 329 -8.77 9.37 36.12
CA GLY A 329 -9.94 8.96 36.90
C GLY A 329 -10.82 7.86 36.30
N LYS A 330 -10.34 7.08 35.32
CA LYS A 330 -11.07 5.89 34.84
C LYS A 330 -11.29 4.89 35.98
N ARG A 331 -12.54 4.79 36.44
CA ARG A 331 -12.99 3.78 37.40
C ARG A 331 -13.30 2.49 36.64
N GLY A 332 -12.45 1.47 36.79
CA GLY A 332 -12.66 0.12 36.26
C GLY A 332 -11.56 -0.36 35.31
N HIS A 333 -11.32 -1.67 35.34
CA HIS A 333 -10.39 -2.34 34.41
C HIS A 333 -10.88 -2.22 32.96
N LYS A 334 -9.93 -2.22 32.00
CA LYS A 334 -10.28 -2.34 30.58
C LYS A 334 -11.07 -3.63 30.38
N ARG A 335 -12.32 -3.51 29.94
CA ARG A 335 -13.16 -4.63 29.57
C ARG A 335 -13.16 -4.75 28.05
N LEU A 336 -13.15 -5.99 27.57
CA LEU A 336 -13.42 -6.25 26.16
C LEU A 336 -14.89 -5.89 25.90
N ILE A 337 -15.14 -4.95 25.00
CA ILE A 337 -16.50 -4.69 24.50
C ILE A 337 -16.73 -5.72 23.41
N LYS A 338 -17.18 -6.91 23.80
CA LYS A 338 -17.61 -7.93 22.83
C LYS A 338 -18.99 -7.51 22.33
N GLY A 339 -19.10 -7.14 21.05
CA GLY A 339 -20.41 -7.02 20.40
C GLY A 339 -21.06 -8.40 20.38
N THR A 340 -22.36 -8.47 20.65
CA THR A 340 -23.17 -9.68 20.43
C THR A 340 -23.29 -9.91 18.92
N GLY A 341 -22.24 -10.45 18.31
CA GLY A 341 -22.29 -11.00 16.96
C GLY A 341 -23.05 -12.32 17.00
N GLU A 342 -24.13 -12.36 16.22
CA GLU A 342 -24.83 -13.52 15.65
C GLU A 342 -24.66 -14.84 16.40
N ALA A 343 -25.75 -15.27 17.04
CA ALA A 343 -25.96 -16.69 17.32
C ALA A 343 -25.91 -17.43 15.98
N ILE A 344 -24.78 -18.08 15.71
CA ILE A 344 -24.66 -19.11 14.69
C ILE A 344 -25.73 -20.14 15.03
N HIS A 345 -26.81 -20.14 14.26
CA HIS A 345 -27.80 -21.19 14.27
C HIS A 345 -27.15 -22.36 13.55
N ASP A 346 -26.46 -23.23 14.28
CA ASP A 346 -26.14 -24.56 13.77
C ASP A 346 -27.47 -25.31 13.64
N SER A 347 -27.85 -25.62 12.40
CA SER A 347 -28.90 -26.57 12.05
C SER A 347 -28.46 -27.33 10.81
#